data_AF-B0C7C5-F1
#
_entry.id   AF-B0C7C5-F1
#
_cell.length_a   1.000
_cell.length_b   1.000
_cell.length_c   1.000
_cell.angle_alpha   90.00
_cell.angle_beta   90.00
_cell.angle_gamma   90.00
#
_symmetry.space_group_name_H-M   'P 1'
#
loop_
_entity.id
_entity.type
_entity.pdbx_description
1 polymer ?
#
loop_
_entity_poly.entity_id
_entity_poly.type
_entity_poly.pdbx_seq_one_letter_code
_entity_poly.pdbx_strand_id
1 'polypeptide(L)'
;MFTSDIPRSMHSAQILESTIPPVSDPIFREVDFWLECPINIRLPFHIWLFLDRLLLSLGCSSHAQSQAHIKKRVKKAAELLEQQSYEASSVVLVGHGITNLFIARELKKRGWCGPRIPKMEHWGCTTYSLG
;
A
#
# COMPACT_ATOMS: atom_id res chain seq x y z
N MET A 1 4.84 16.97 0.27
CA MET A 1 4.46 15.88 -0.67
C MET A 1 5.37 14.70 -0.43
N PHE A 2 4.80 13.50 -0.32
CA PHE A 2 5.55 12.25 -0.10
C PHE A 2 5.52 11.38 -1.35
N THR A 3 6.61 10.65 -1.59
CA THR A 3 6.72 9.66 -2.66
C THR A 3 7.36 8.39 -2.15
N SER A 4 7.18 7.29 -2.88
CA SER A 4 8.11 6.16 -2.74
C SER A 4 9.49 6.52 -3.29
N ASP A 5 10.47 5.67 -3.02
CA ASP A 5 11.83 5.72 -3.56
C ASP A 5 11.97 5.08 -4.94
N ILE A 6 10.86 4.66 -5.57
CA ILE A 6 10.87 4.15 -6.93
C ILE A 6 10.91 5.33 -7.92
N PRO A 7 11.83 5.33 -8.91
CA PRO A 7 12.00 6.43 -9.87
C PRO A 7 10.71 6.90 -10.56
N ARG A 8 9.80 5.98 -10.90
CA ARG A 8 8.51 6.31 -11.53
C ARG A 8 7.62 7.20 -10.65
N SER A 9 7.62 6.96 -9.34
CA SER A 9 6.80 7.70 -8.37
C SER A 9 7.38 9.08 -8.09
N MET A 10 8.72 9.19 -8.02
CA MET A 10 9.40 10.49 -7.94
C MET A 10 9.18 11.34 -9.18
N HIS A 11 9.25 10.73 -10.38
CA HIS A 11 9.01 11.44 -11.63
C HIS A 11 7.55 11.93 -11.75
N SER A 12 6.56 11.12 -11.36
CA SER A 12 5.16 11.54 -11.31
C SER A 12 4.95 12.71 -10.35
N ALA A 13 5.62 12.73 -9.20
CA ALA A 13 5.54 13.85 -8.26
C ALA A 13 6.18 15.13 -8.80
N GLN A 14 7.32 15.03 -9.48
CA GLN A 14 7.96 16.17 -10.15
C GLN A 14 7.09 16.77 -11.27
N ILE A 15 6.29 15.95 -11.96
CA ILE A 15 5.30 16.43 -12.93
C ILE A 15 4.16 17.17 -12.21
N LEU A 16 3.72 16.67 -11.06
CA LEU A 16 2.59 17.25 -10.33
C LEU A 16 2.96 18.57 -9.65
N GLU A 17 4.17 18.66 -9.11
CA GLU A 17 4.73 19.86 -8.48
C GLU A 17 6.23 19.93 -8.77
N SER A 18 6.62 20.77 -9.74
CA SER A 18 8.00 20.90 -10.20
C SER A 18 8.86 21.79 -9.31
N THR A 19 8.23 22.59 -8.44
CA THR A 19 8.89 23.62 -7.63
C THR A 19 9.41 23.08 -6.30
N ILE A 20 8.75 22.05 -5.76
CA ILE A 20 9.04 21.52 -4.42
C ILE A 20 9.54 20.07 -4.56
N PRO A 21 10.76 19.76 -4.11
CA PRO A 21 11.26 18.40 -4.18
C PRO A 21 10.40 17.49 -3.28
N PRO A 22 9.91 16.35 -3.79
CA PRO A 22 9.14 15.41 -2.97
C PRO A 22 10.03 14.76 -1.90
N VAL A 23 9.45 14.51 -0.73
CA VAL A 23 10.10 13.72 0.31
C VAL A 23 9.93 12.24 -0.03
N SER A 24 11.03 11.63 -0.46
CA SER A 24 11.06 10.21 -0.82
C SER A 24 11.30 9.35 0.42
N ASP A 25 10.41 8.38 0.66
CA ASP A 25 10.54 7.44 1.78
C ASP A 25 10.22 5.99 1.33
N PRO A 26 11.12 5.01 1.55
CA PRO A 26 10.89 3.59 1.28
C PRO A 26 9.67 2.99 1.99
N ILE A 27 9.16 3.64 3.04
CA ILE A 27 7.94 3.22 3.74
C ILE A 27 6.72 3.17 2.80
N PHE A 28 6.72 4.00 1.75
CA PHE A 28 5.68 4.09 0.73
C PHE A 28 5.96 3.23 -0.51
N ARG A 29 7.08 2.48 -0.53
CA ARG A 29 7.39 1.55 -1.61
C ARG A 29 6.25 0.54 -1.77
N GLU A 30 5.94 0.16 -3.01
CA GLU A 30 4.89 -0.84 -3.25
C GLU A 30 5.14 -2.08 -2.37
N VAL A 31 4.09 -2.66 -1.82
CA VAL A 31 4.23 -3.91 -1.08
C VAL A 31 4.78 -4.91 -2.07
N ASP A 32 5.93 -5.52 -1.74
CA ASP A 32 6.47 -6.67 -2.44
C ASP A 32 5.56 -7.86 -2.19
N PHE A 33 4.39 -7.78 -2.80
CA PHE A 33 3.44 -8.84 -2.83
C PHE A 33 3.91 -9.73 -3.97
N TRP A 34 4.53 -10.85 -3.61
CA TRP A 34 4.58 -12.02 -4.47
C TRP A 34 3.16 -12.57 -4.66
N LEU A 35 2.28 -11.79 -5.27
CA LEU A 35 1.34 -12.29 -6.26
C LEU A 35 1.56 -11.42 -7.48
N GLU A 36 2.72 -11.57 -8.12
CA GLU A 36 2.63 -11.79 -9.56
C GLU A 36 1.76 -13.04 -9.73
N CYS A 37 0.44 -12.85 -9.77
CA CYS A 37 -0.45 -13.89 -10.22
C CYS A 37 -0.89 -13.59 -11.66
N PRO A 38 -0.06 -13.89 -12.68
CA PRO A 38 -0.56 -14.08 -14.04
C PRO A 38 -1.08 -15.51 -14.18
N ILE A 39 -1.73 -16.08 -13.16
CA ILE A 39 -1.92 -17.53 -13.09
C ILE A 39 -3.32 -17.91 -13.56
N ASN A 40 -3.46 -18.10 -14.88
CA ASN A 40 -4.56 -18.87 -15.44
C ASN A 40 -4.27 -20.39 -15.34
N ILE A 41 -3.93 -20.88 -14.14
CA ILE A 41 -3.72 -22.31 -13.91
C ILE A 41 -5.03 -22.91 -13.44
N ARG A 42 -5.66 -23.71 -14.30
CA ARG A 42 -6.76 -24.60 -13.94
C ARG A 42 -6.19 -25.85 -13.29
N LEU A 43 -5.96 -25.77 -11.98
CA LEU A 43 -5.65 -26.93 -11.15
C LEU A 43 -6.94 -27.64 -10.73
N PRO A 44 -7.01 -28.97 -10.84
CA PRO A 44 -8.16 -29.73 -10.36
C PRO A 44 -8.25 -29.69 -8.82
N PHE A 45 -9.49 -29.74 -8.32
CA PHE A 45 -9.86 -29.48 -6.93
C PHE A 45 -9.06 -30.27 -5.88
N HIS A 46 -8.70 -31.51 -6.18
CA HIS A 46 -7.95 -32.37 -5.26
C HIS A 46 -6.50 -31.90 -5.05
N ILE A 47 -5.88 -31.27 -6.06
CA ILE A 47 -4.52 -30.73 -5.92
C ILE A 47 -4.54 -29.49 -5.04
N TRP A 48 -5.59 -28.65 -5.13
CA TRP A 48 -5.78 -27.53 -4.21
C TRP A 48 -5.92 -27.99 -2.75
N LEU A 49 -6.70 -29.04 -2.51
CA LEU A 49 -6.87 -29.60 -1.17
C LEU A 49 -5.57 -30.21 -0.61
N PHE A 50 -4.75 -30.81 -1.48
CA PHE A 50 -3.45 -31.33 -1.09
C PHE A 50 -2.47 -30.19 -0.74
N LEU A 51 -2.42 -29.14 -1.57
CA LEU A 51 -1.58 -27.96 -1.34
C LEU A 51 -1.96 -27.23 -0.05
N ASP A 52 -3.26 -27.10 0.23
CA ASP A 52 -3.76 -26.47 1.44
C ASP A 52 -3.34 -27.24 2.71
N ARG A 53 -3.51 -28.56 2.72
CA ARG A 53 -3.08 -29.41 3.83
C ARG A 53 -1.55 -29.48 3.98
N LEU A 54 -0.81 -29.35 2.88
CA LEU A 54 0.64 -29.26 2.88
C LEU A 54 1.12 -27.92 3.47
N LEU A 55 0.55 -26.80 3.04
CA LEU A 55 0.85 -25.45 3.56
C LEU A 55 0.52 -25.31 5.04
N LEU A 56 -0.58 -25.93 5.47
CA LEU A 56 -1.03 -25.92 6.85
C LEU A 56 -0.15 -26.79 7.77
N SER A 57 0.37 -27.90 7.26
CA SER A 57 1.26 -28.80 8.02
C SER A 57 2.72 -28.35 8.04
N LEU A 58 3.17 -27.58 7.04
CA LEU A 58 4.54 -27.06 6.93
C LEU A 58 4.83 -25.81 7.79
N GLY A 59 3.84 -25.30 8.54
CA GLY A 59 4.07 -24.20 9.47
C GLY A 59 4.62 -22.94 8.79
N CYS A 60 3.93 -22.44 7.76
CA CYS A 60 4.24 -21.20 7.03
C CYS A 60 4.28 -19.95 7.94
N SER A 61 5.33 -19.86 8.75
CA SER A 61 5.66 -18.75 9.65
C SER A 61 6.28 -17.58 8.90
N SER A 62 6.95 -17.81 7.78
CA SER A 62 7.60 -16.78 6.96
C SER A 62 6.59 -15.87 6.22
N HIS A 63 5.51 -16.43 5.68
CA HIS A 63 4.47 -15.62 5.03
C HIS A 63 3.70 -14.76 6.06
N ALA A 64 3.43 -15.32 7.25
CA ALA A 64 2.87 -14.56 8.36
C ALA A 64 3.81 -13.43 8.84
N GLN A 65 5.12 -13.66 8.85
CA GLN A 65 6.12 -12.62 9.17
C GLN A 65 6.15 -11.51 8.11
N SER A 66 6.05 -11.85 6.82
CA SER A 66 5.94 -10.86 5.74
C SER A 66 4.64 -10.04 5.87
N GLN A 67 3.50 -10.68 6.12
CA GLN A 67 2.23 -9.97 6.34
C GLN A 67 2.27 -9.06 7.58
N ALA A 68 2.84 -9.54 8.69
CA ALA A 68 3.01 -8.74 9.90
C ALA A 68 3.93 -7.54 9.67
N HIS A 69 5.01 -7.74 8.91
CA HIS A 69 5.93 -6.68 8.51
C HIS A 69 5.24 -5.63 7.62
N ILE A 70 4.50 -6.07 6.60
CA ILE A 70 3.70 -5.21 5.72
C ILE A 70 2.70 -4.40 6.54
N LYS A 71 1.94 -5.06 7.43
CA LYS A 71 0.96 -4.40 8.30
C LYS A 71 1.62 -3.36 9.21
N LYS A 72 2.77 -3.67 9.80
CA LYS A 72 3.54 -2.74 10.64
C LYS A 72 4.02 -1.54 9.82
N ARG A 73 4.51 -1.77 8.60
CA ARG A 73 4.98 -0.73 7.67
C ARG A 73 3.85 0.20 7.25
N VAL A 74 2.72 -0.35 6.80
CA VAL A 74 1.54 0.44 6.40
C VAL A 74 0.99 1.24 7.58
N LYS A 75 0.93 0.65 8.78
CA LYS A 75 0.48 1.37 9.98
C LYS A 75 1.33 2.61 10.25
N LYS A 76 2.66 2.46 10.15
CA LYS A 76 3.60 3.57 10.29
C LYS A 76 3.48 4.60 9.15
N ALA A 77 3.29 4.16 7.91
CA ALA A 77 3.07 5.06 6.78
C ALA A 77 1.82 5.93 6.97
N ALA A 78 0.71 5.33 7.40
CA ALA A 78 -0.52 6.07 7.70
C ALA A 78 -0.34 7.03 8.88
N GLU A 79 0.41 6.63 9.92
CA GLU A 79 0.74 7.49 11.06
C GLU A 79 1.57 8.71 10.65
N LEU A 80 2.55 8.51 9.78
CA LEU A 80 3.38 9.59 9.26
C LEU A 80 2.54 10.59 8.45
N LEU A 81 1.64 10.12 7.58
CA LEU A 81 0.75 11.00 6.83
C LEU A 81 -0.20 11.80 7.74
N GLU A 82 -0.73 11.14 8.78
CA GLU A 82 -1.61 11.77 9.77
C GLU A 82 -0.86 12.82 10.59
N GLN A 83 0.34 12.51 11.11
CA GLN A 83 1.16 13.47 11.84
C GLN A 83 1.48 14.71 11.00
N GLN A 84 1.85 14.49 9.75
CA GLN A 84 2.15 15.58 8.82
C GLN A 84 0.91 16.41 8.45
N SER A 85 -0.29 15.83 8.53
CA SER A 85 -1.54 16.58 8.32
C SER A 85 -1.89 17.54 9.46
N TYR A 86 -1.29 17.39 10.64
CA TYR A 86 -1.44 18.36 11.72
C TYR A 86 -0.53 19.58 11.53
N GLU A 87 0.62 19.41 10.88
CA GLU A 87 1.59 20.48 10.63
C GLU A 87 1.33 21.21 9.30
N ALA A 88 0.79 20.52 8.29
CA ALA A 88 0.51 21.05 6.97
C ALA A 88 -0.99 21.06 6.65
N SER A 89 -1.48 22.07 5.91
CA SER A 89 -2.89 22.17 5.51
C SER A 89 -3.37 21.02 4.62
N SER A 90 -2.47 20.40 3.86
CA SER A 90 -2.76 19.23 3.06
C SER A 90 -1.52 18.37 2.85
N VAL A 91 -1.70 17.05 2.85
CA VAL A 91 -0.64 16.08 2.60
C VAL A 91 -0.98 15.26 1.37
N VAL A 92 -0.06 15.25 0.40
CA VAL A 92 -0.18 14.47 -0.84
C VAL A 92 0.84 13.34 -0.82
N LEU A 93 0.36 12.11 -1.06
CA LEU A 93 1.19 10.93 -1.28
C LEU A 93 1.06 10.47 -2.73
N VAL A 94 2.18 10.37 -3.44
CA VAL A 94 2.26 9.71 -4.75
C VAL A 94 2.86 8.33 -4.56
N GLY A 95 1.98 7.36 -4.31
CA GLY A 95 2.34 5.96 -4.04
C GLY A 95 1.90 5.00 -5.14
N HIS A 96 1.75 3.73 -4.77
CA HIS A 96 1.35 2.64 -5.67
C HIS A 96 0.04 2.01 -5.21
N GLY A 97 -0.67 1.32 -6.10
CA GLY A 97 -2.05 0.90 -5.89
C GLY A 97 -2.28 0.03 -4.64
N ILE A 98 -1.45 -1.00 -4.42
CA ILE A 98 -1.66 -1.94 -3.31
C ILE A 98 -1.32 -1.27 -1.98
N THR A 99 -0.21 -0.54 -1.94
CA THR A 99 0.21 0.22 -0.75
C THR A 99 -0.80 1.31 -0.40
N ASN A 100 -1.30 2.06 -1.38
CA ASN A 100 -2.33 3.07 -1.18
C ASN A 100 -3.62 2.44 -0.66
N LEU A 101 -4.01 1.26 -1.15
CA LEU A 101 -5.16 0.52 -0.63
C LEU A 101 -4.98 0.15 0.84
N PHE A 102 -3.79 -0.31 1.24
CA PHE A 102 -3.54 -0.64 2.64
C PHE A 102 -3.50 0.62 3.52
N ILE A 103 -2.90 1.72 3.05
CA ILE A 103 -2.89 3.01 3.76
C ILE A 103 -4.31 3.52 3.94
N ALA A 104 -5.13 3.50 2.88
CA ALA A 104 -6.54 3.87 2.94
C ALA A 104 -7.30 3.09 4.02
N ARG A 105 -7.06 1.77 4.13
CA ARG A 105 -7.67 0.95 5.18
C ARG A 105 -7.22 1.36 6.58
N GLU A 106 -5.94 1.69 6.77
CA GLU A 106 -5.44 2.16 8.06
C GLU A 106 -5.94 3.57 8.42
N LEU A 107 -6.01 4.50 7.45
CA LEU A 107 -6.60 5.83 7.66
C LEU A 107 -8.07 5.73 8.09
N LYS A 108 -8.86 4.89 7.41
CA LYS A 108 -10.26 4.65 7.80
C LYS A 108 -10.40 4.08 9.21
N LYS A 109 -9.50 3.18 9.63
CA LYS A 109 -9.49 2.68 11.03
C LYS A 109 -9.17 3.77 12.04
N ARG A 110 -8.44 4.80 11.63
CA ARG A 110 -8.09 5.98 12.43
C ARG A 110 -9.18 7.07 12.41
N GLY A 111 -10.32 6.82 11.76
CA GLY A 111 -11.46 7.75 11.73
C GLY A 111 -11.50 8.68 10.53
N TRP A 112 -10.60 8.52 9.56
CA TRP A 112 -10.62 9.32 8.34
C TRP A 112 -11.79 8.92 7.43
N CYS A 113 -12.48 9.92 6.89
CA CYS A 113 -13.57 9.81 5.94
C CYS A 113 -13.04 9.71 4.51
N GLY A 114 -13.52 8.72 3.75
CA GLY A 114 -13.14 8.50 2.36
C GLY A 114 -13.52 7.11 1.85
N PRO A 115 -13.31 6.81 0.55
CA PRO A 115 -13.67 5.51 -0.01
C PRO A 115 -12.81 4.39 0.58
N ARG A 116 -13.38 3.19 0.69
CA ARG A 116 -12.66 2.02 1.24
C ARG A 116 -11.54 1.53 0.31
N ILE A 117 -11.73 1.72 -0.99
CA ILE A 117 -10.79 1.36 -2.04
C ILE A 117 -10.47 2.69 -2.75
N PRO A 118 -9.21 3.15 -2.75
CA PRO A 118 -8.82 4.33 -3.52
C PRO A 118 -8.89 4.01 -5.01
N LYS A 119 -8.94 5.04 -5.86
CA LYS A 119 -8.87 4.85 -7.31
C LYS A 119 -7.57 4.13 -7.68
N MET A 120 -7.70 3.01 -8.39
CA MET A 120 -6.56 2.16 -8.79
C MET A 120 -6.07 2.43 -10.21
N GLU A 121 -6.73 3.33 -10.93
CA GLU A 121 -6.33 3.80 -12.26
C GLU A 121 -5.01 4.58 -12.17
N HIS A 122 -4.27 4.62 -13.28
CA HIS A 122 -3.11 5.50 -13.40
C HIS A 122 -3.56 6.95 -13.17
N TRP A 123 -2.82 7.68 -12.31
CA TRP A 123 -3.18 9.05 -11.88
C TRP A 123 -4.50 9.18 -11.11
N GLY A 124 -5.07 8.07 -10.64
CA GLY A 124 -6.23 8.08 -9.76
C GLY A 124 -5.95 8.86 -8.47
N CYS A 125 -6.69 9.96 -8.27
CA CYS A 125 -6.62 10.74 -7.03
C CYS A 125 -7.77 10.37 -6.09
N THR A 126 -7.45 10.23 -4.80
CA THR A 126 -8.43 9.96 -3.75
C THR A 126 -8.08 10.76 -2.52
N THR A 127 -9.05 11.53 -2.01
CA THR A 127 -8.88 12.38 -0.84
C THR A 127 -9.51 11.70 0.38
N TYR A 128 -8.83 11.83 1.51
CA TYR A 128 -9.34 11.46 2.84
C TYR A 128 -9.33 12.70 3.71
N SER A 129 -10.35 12.87 4.56
CA SER A 129 -10.43 13.99 5.51
C SER A 129 -10.82 13.50 6.89
N LEU A 130 -10.31 14.15 7.93
CA LEU A 130 -10.85 14.03 9.28
C LEU A 130 -12.16 14.83 9.33
N GLY A 131 -13.22 14.19 9.85
CA GLY A 131 -14.52 14.81 10.07
C GLY A 131 -14.53 15.73 11.29
#